data_AF-A0A8X6MR54-F1
#
_entry.id   AF-A0A8X6MR54-F1
#
_cell.length_a   1.000
_cell.length_b   1.000
_cell.length_c   1.000
_cell.angle_alpha   90.00
_cell.angle_beta   90.00
_cell.angle_gamma   90.00
#
_symmetry.space_group_name_H-M   'P 1'
#
loop_
_entity.id
_entity.type
_entity.pdbx_description
1 polymer ?
#
loop_
_entity_poly.entity_id
_entity_poly.type
_entity_poly.pdbx_seq_one_letter_code
_entity_poly.pdbx_strand_id
1 'polypeptide(L)'
;MATKDMEKDSSSPKTAEKKEDIMDLVRGEGPWQRKILLVIMVIAVPLASHNLAMSFYAPNLDHWCARPPDSNLSVKEWKDLALPPKDQHCSRYKVINFTHQGKDYFDNSTIRETISCDSWEYDDSIYISSVLSE
;
A
#
# COMPACT_ATOMS: atom_id res chain seq x y z
N MET A 1 -59.90 43.66 -6.45
CA MET A 1 -59.39 42.38 -5.94
C MET A 1 -57.88 42.42 -6.11
N ALA A 2 -57.14 42.25 -5.00
CA ALA A 2 -55.67 42.18 -4.85
C ALA A 2 -54.87 43.49 -5.17
N THR A 3 -54.52 44.35 -4.19
CA THR A 3 -53.33 44.32 -3.26
C THR A 3 -51.99 44.48 -3.99
N LYS A 4 -50.99 45.27 -3.56
CA LYS A 4 -50.67 45.88 -2.27
C LYS A 4 -49.52 46.89 -2.48
N ASP A 5 -49.45 47.81 -1.54
CA ASP A 5 -48.51 48.92 -1.37
C ASP A 5 -47.03 48.50 -1.39
N MET A 6 -46.15 49.39 -1.85
CA MET A 6 -44.74 49.37 -1.43
C MET A 6 -44.31 50.80 -1.12
N GLU A 7 -44.61 51.18 0.12
CA GLU A 7 -44.06 52.35 0.80
C GLU A 7 -42.56 52.12 1.06
N LYS A 8 -41.75 53.07 0.55
CA LYS A 8 -40.63 53.74 1.22
C LYS A 8 -39.95 52.98 2.38
N ASP A 9 -38.65 52.68 2.26
CA ASP A 9 -37.69 53.29 3.18
C ASP A 9 -36.22 53.24 2.72
N SER A 10 -35.56 54.37 2.94
CA SER A 10 -34.16 54.53 3.37
C SER A 10 -33.08 53.66 2.72
N SER A 11 -32.33 54.29 1.83
CA SER A 11 -30.97 53.89 1.47
C SER A 11 -30.05 53.94 2.70
N SER A 12 -29.93 52.83 3.42
CA SER A 12 -28.80 52.61 4.33
C SER A 12 -27.56 52.24 3.50
N PRO A 13 -26.38 52.86 3.71
CA PRO A 13 -25.17 52.43 3.05
C PRO A 13 -24.85 51.02 3.53
N LYS A 14 -24.92 50.05 2.62
CA LYS A 14 -24.41 48.70 2.86
C LYS A 14 -22.91 48.82 3.09
N THR A 15 -22.49 48.89 4.34
CA THR A 15 -21.12 48.54 4.72
C THR A 15 -20.94 47.10 4.28
N ALA A 16 -20.26 46.91 3.15
CA ALA A 16 -19.82 45.59 2.74
C ALA A 16 -18.89 45.10 3.85
N GLU A 17 -19.38 44.16 4.67
CA GLU A 17 -18.51 43.40 5.57
C GLU A 17 -17.50 42.67 4.69
N LYS A 18 -16.32 43.26 4.56
CA LYS A 18 -15.15 42.57 4.05
C LYS A 18 -14.87 41.47 5.07
N LYS A 19 -15.18 40.22 4.72
CA LYS A 19 -14.69 39.06 5.49
C LYS A 19 -13.17 39.20 5.51
N GLU A 20 -12.63 39.58 6.65
CA GLU A 20 -11.18 39.67 6.80
C GLU A 20 -10.64 38.26 6.65
N ASP A 21 -10.02 38.00 5.50
CA ASP A 21 -9.35 36.76 5.25
C ASP A 21 -8.22 36.65 6.28
N ILE A 22 -7.97 35.46 6.83
CA ILE A 22 -6.92 35.28 7.85
C ILE A 22 -5.55 35.72 7.26
N MET A 23 -5.45 35.65 5.93
CA MET A 23 -4.34 36.14 5.12
C MET A 23 -4.20 37.68 5.11
N ASP A 24 -5.29 38.44 5.27
CA ASP A 24 -5.27 39.91 5.39
C ASP A 24 -4.75 40.34 6.78
N LEU A 25 -5.02 39.55 7.83
CA LEU A 25 -4.46 39.77 9.18
C LEU A 25 -2.94 39.57 9.18
N VAL A 26 -2.46 38.56 8.43
CA VAL A 26 -1.04 38.32 8.17
C VAL A 26 -0.60 39.18 7.00
N ARG A 27 -0.58 40.51 7.19
CA ARG A 27 -0.10 41.55 6.26
C ARG A 27 0.67 40.96 5.05
N GLY A 28 -0.06 40.85 3.94
CA GLY A 28 0.31 40.51 2.54
C GLY A 28 1.68 39.89 2.23
N GLU A 29 1.67 38.92 1.30
CA GLU A 29 2.80 38.16 0.74
C GLU A 29 4.11 38.95 0.55
N GLY A 30 4.86 39.12 1.64
CA GLY A 30 6.14 39.81 1.59
C GLY A 30 7.20 38.94 0.92
N PRO A 31 8.19 39.53 0.22
CA PRO A 31 9.33 38.77 -0.31
C PRO A 31 10.09 38.00 0.79
N TRP A 32 10.00 38.45 2.04
CA TRP A 32 10.54 37.72 3.20
C TRP A 32 9.71 36.48 3.57
N GLN A 33 8.38 36.57 3.59
CA GLN A 33 7.50 35.42 3.82
C GLN A 33 7.69 34.35 2.74
N ARG A 34 7.85 34.75 1.47
CA ARG A 34 8.16 33.82 0.37
C ARG A 34 9.50 33.11 0.58
N LYS A 35 10.54 33.80 1.06
CA LYS A 35 11.83 33.17 1.38
C LYS A 35 11.70 32.13 2.50
N ILE A 36 10.96 32.44 3.56
CA ILE A 36 10.69 31.50 4.65
C ILE A 36 9.90 30.29 4.14
N LEU A 37 8.85 30.53 3.35
CA LEU A 37 8.06 29.46 2.75
C LEU A 37 8.94 28.54 1.90
N LEU A 38 9.86 29.09 1.09
CA LEU A 38 10.80 28.28 0.30
C LEU A 38 11.70 27.43 1.20
N VAL A 39 12.26 27.99 2.29
CA VAL A 39 13.06 27.22 3.24
C VAL A 39 12.24 26.11 3.89
N ILE A 40 11.00 26.40 4.29
CA ILE A 40 10.08 25.40 4.85
C ILE A 40 9.81 24.30 3.83
N MET A 41 9.55 24.65 2.57
CA MET A 41 9.31 23.66 1.50
C MET A 41 10.54 22.80 1.22
N VAL A 42 11.74 23.37 1.22
CA VAL A 42 13.00 22.63 1.04
C VAL A 42 13.20 21.60 2.17
N ILE A 43 12.67 21.84 3.36
CA ILE A 43 12.73 20.89 4.48
C ILE A 43 11.56 19.90 4.42
N ALA A 44 10.35 20.41 4.24
CA ALA A 44 9.11 19.64 4.30
C ALA A 44 8.98 18.65 3.14
N VAL A 45 9.43 19.01 1.93
CA VAL A 45 9.33 18.13 0.76
C VAL A 45 10.18 16.86 0.95
N PRO A 46 11.48 16.92 1.29
CA PRO A 46 12.26 15.70 1.57
C PRO A 46 11.68 14.86 2.71
N LEU A 47 11.21 15.49 3.79
CA LEU A 47 10.57 14.79 4.91
C LEU A 47 9.30 14.04 4.47
N ALA A 48 8.43 14.71 3.70
CA ALA A 48 7.21 14.11 3.16
C ALA A 48 7.55 12.99 2.17
N SER A 49 8.51 13.22 1.27
CA SER A 49 8.99 12.21 0.31
C SER A 49 9.57 11.00 1.00
N HIS A 50 10.34 11.17 2.08
CA HIS A 50 10.90 10.06 2.86
C HIS A 50 9.79 9.20 3.49
N ASN A 51 8.79 9.83 4.10
CA ASN A 51 7.65 9.11 4.67
C ASN A 51 6.83 8.38 3.60
N LEU A 52 6.68 8.98 2.41
CA LEU A 52 5.99 8.37 1.28
C LEU A 52 6.81 7.21 0.66
N ALA A 53 8.13 7.32 0.61
CA ALA A 53 9.02 6.34 0.00
C ALA A 53 8.88 4.94 0.62
N MET A 54 8.64 4.87 1.93
CA MET A 54 8.39 3.61 2.64
C MET A 54 7.25 2.79 2.03
N SER A 55 6.19 3.44 1.54
CA SER A 55 5.07 2.75 0.90
C SER A 55 5.42 2.13 -0.45
N PHE A 56 6.52 2.55 -1.08
CA PHE A 56 7.00 1.97 -2.35
C PHE A 56 8.00 0.84 -2.15
N TYR A 57 8.70 0.78 -1.01
CA TYR A 57 9.71 -0.25 -0.75
C TYR A 57 9.13 -1.60 -0.34
N ALA A 58 7.93 -1.62 0.24
CA ALA A 58 7.26 -2.84 0.69
C ALA A 58 5.92 -3.04 -0.04
N PRO A 59 5.93 -3.30 -1.36
CA PRO A 59 4.71 -3.72 -2.03
C PRO A 59 4.23 -5.05 -1.45
N ASN A 60 2.91 -5.26 -1.43
CA ASN A 60 2.34 -6.56 -1.08
C ASN A 60 2.65 -7.57 -2.20
N LEU A 61 3.81 -8.21 -2.10
CA LEU A 61 4.21 -9.30 -3.00
C LEU A 61 3.54 -10.59 -2.57
N ASP A 62 3.01 -11.34 -3.54
CA ASP A 62 2.60 -12.71 -3.30
C ASP A 62 3.85 -13.52 -2.94
N HIS A 63 3.74 -14.31 -1.88
CA HIS A 63 4.84 -15.11 -1.36
C HIS A 63 4.34 -16.48 -0.94
N TRP A 64 5.19 -17.47 -1.09
CA TRP A 64 4.89 -18.86 -0.74
C TRP A 64 6.14 -19.54 -0.24
N CYS A 65 5.96 -20.72 0.34
CA CYS A 65 7.06 -21.51 0.86
C CYS A 65 8.01 -21.94 -0.26
N ALA A 66 9.31 -21.77 -0.06
CA ALA A 66 10.30 -22.09 -1.08
C ALA A 66 10.34 -23.60 -1.38
N ARG A 67 10.64 -23.91 -2.63
CA ARG A 67 10.85 -25.27 -3.11
C ARG A 67 12.14 -25.83 -2.51
N PRO A 68 12.18 -27.13 -2.20
CA PRO A 68 13.42 -27.82 -1.87
C PRO A 68 14.44 -27.66 -3.00
N PRO A 69 15.72 -27.46 -2.69
CA PRO A 69 16.77 -27.24 -3.70
C PRO A 69 16.91 -28.39 -4.69
N ASP A 70 16.53 -29.60 -4.31
CA ASP A 70 16.62 -30.81 -5.14
C ASP A 70 15.32 -31.11 -5.93
N SER A 71 14.35 -30.18 -5.96
CA SER A 71 13.08 -30.39 -6.65
C SER A 71 13.10 -29.87 -8.09
N ASN A 72 12.77 -30.72 -9.06
CA ASN A 72 12.61 -30.36 -10.47
C ASN A 72 11.17 -29.87 -10.80
N LEU A 73 10.44 -29.36 -9.80
CA LEU A 73 9.04 -28.97 -9.94
C LEU A 73 8.93 -27.51 -10.40
N SER A 74 7.98 -27.23 -11.30
CA SER A 74 7.62 -25.84 -11.61
C SER A 74 6.94 -25.17 -10.41
N VAL A 75 6.95 -23.83 -10.36
CA VAL A 75 6.28 -23.06 -9.30
C VAL A 75 4.80 -23.41 -9.19
N LYS A 76 4.11 -23.61 -10.32
CA LYS A 76 2.69 -23.95 -10.34
C LYS A 76 2.43 -25.32 -9.73
N GLU A 77 3.18 -26.34 -10.17
CA GLU A 77 3.06 -27.69 -9.63
C GLU A 77 3.41 -27.73 -8.13
N TRP A 78 4.38 -26.93 -7.71
CA TRP A 78 4.72 -26.78 -6.30
C TRP A 78 3.58 -26.18 -5.48
N LYS A 79 2.98 -25.07 -5.93
CA LYS A 79 1.86 -24.43 -5.24
C LYS A 79 0.67 -25.40 -5.09
N ASP A 80 0.38 -26.19 -6.12
CA ASP A 80 -0.75 -27.13 -6.11
C ASP A 80 -0.52 -28.34 -5.20
N LEU A 81 0.72 -28.82 -5.08
CA LEU A 81 1.05 -30.04 -4.35
C LEU A 81 1.46 -29.77 -2.89
N ALA A 82 2.24 -28.73 -2.64
CA ALA A 82 2.91 -28.52 -1.36
C ALA A 82 2.16 -27.58 -0.42
N LEU A 83 1.30 -26.70 -0.94
CA LEU A 83 0.61 -25.70 -0.13
C LEU A 83 -0.81 -26.14 0.25
N PRO A 84 -1.21 -25.99 1.52
CA PRO A 84 -2.59 -26.27 1.92
C PRO A 84 -3.55 -25.23 1.34
N PRO A 85 -4.76 -25.61 0.89
CA PRO A 85 -5.74 -24.68 0.33
C PRO A 85 -6.20 -23.57 1.27
N LYS A 86 -6.02 -23.77 2.59
CA LYS A 86 -6.41 -22.81 3.63
C LYS A 86 -5.31 -21.80 3.97
N ASP A 87 -4.05 -22.08 3.63
CA ASP A 87 -2.90 -21.24 3.95
C ASP A 87 -1.81 -21.44 2.90
N GLN A 88 -1.75 -20.54 1.92
CA GLN A 88 -0.78 -20.63 0.83
C GLN A 88 0.54 -19.90 1.13
N HIS A 89 0.65 -19.23 2.28
CA HIS A 89 1.74 -18.29 2.55
C HIS A 89 2.68 -18.76 3.66
N CYS A 90 2.12 -19.29 4.75
CA CYS A 90 2.87 -19.52 5.99
C CYS A 90 3.23 -20.99 6.21
N SER A 91 2.46 -21.90 5.61
CA SER A 91 2.56 -23.33 5.88
C SER A 91 2.69 -24.14 4.61
N ARG A 92 3.43 -25.24 4.70
CA ARG A 92 3.49 -26.27 3.66
C ARG A 92 3.24 -27.64 4.24
N TYR A 93 2.84 -28.58 3.41
CA TYR A 93 2.78 -29.97 3.81
C TYR A 93 4.18 -30.54 4.06
N LYS A 94 4.28 -31.38 5.09
CA LYS A 94 5.48 -32.16 5.43
C LYS A 94 5.71 -33.23 4.36
N VAL A 95 6.33 -32.86 3.25
CA VAL A 95 6.58 -33.81 2.15
C VAL A 95 7.78 -34.70 2.50
N ILE A 96 7.56 -36.01 2.53
CA ILE A 96 8.61 -37.02 2.75
C ILE A 96 9.01 -37.56 1.36
N ASN A 97 10.25 -37.27 0.95
CA ASN A 97 10.97 -37.73 -0.25
C ASN A 97 10.35 -37.45 -1.64
N PHE A 98 10.84 -36.40 -2.30
CA PHE A 98 10.61 -36.10 -3.74
C PHE A 98 11.42 -36.98 -4.70
N THR A 99 12.25 -37.88 -4.17
CA THR A 99 13.31 -38.58 -4.92
C THR A 99 12.81 -39.77 -5.76
N HIS A 100 11.57 -40.21 -5.62
CA HIS A 100 11.04 -41.30 -6.45
C HIS A 100 9.65 -40.96 -7.02
N GLN A 101 9.69 -40.51 -8.27
CA GLN A 101 8.79 -40.91 -9.36
C GLN A 101 7.29 -41.00 -9.03
N GLY A 102 6.53 -40.04 -9.55
CA GLY A 102 5.13 -40.23 -9.90
C GLY A 102 4.16 -39.43 -9.04
N LYS A 103 3.15 -38.89 -9.71
CA LYS A 103 1.99 -38.16 -9.17
C LYS A 103 1.09 -39.00 -8.24
N ASP A 104 1.52 -40.20 -7.85
CA ASP A 104 0.73 -41.21 -7.14
C ASP A 104 1.01 -41.30 -5.63
N TYR A 105 2.03 -40.61 -5.10
CA TYR A 105 2.36 -40.72 -3.66
C TYR A 105 1.59 -39.74 -2.76
N PHE A 106 0.74 -38.88 -3.32
CA PHE A 106 -0.01 -37.88 -2.56
C PHE A 106 -1.39 -38.35 -2.05
N ASP A 107 -1.80 -39.58 -2.40
CA ASP A 107 -3.22 -39.95 -2.30
C ASP A 107 -3.60 -40.90 -1.15
N ASN A 108 -2.69 -41.36 -0.28
CA ASN A 108 -3.14 -42.36 0.70
C ASN A 108 -2.40 -42.52 2.03
N SER A 109 -1.99 -41.43 2.68
CA SER A 109 -1.75 -41.51 4.13
C SER A 109 -2.04 -40.20 4.84
N THR A 110 -3.25 -40.14 5.41
CA THR A 110 -3.50 -39.77 6.80
C THR A 110 -2.58 -38.70 7.39
N ILE A 111 -3.15 -37.50 7.53
CA ILE A 111 -2.59 -36.30 8.16
C ILE A 111 -1.51 -35.66 7.28
N ARG A 112 -1.95 -34.76 6.41
CA ARG A 112 -1.06 -33.76 5.82
C ARG A 112 -0.65 -32.78 6.93
N GLU A 113 0.27 -33.21 7.80
CA GLU A 113 0.87 -32.36 8.82
C GLU A 113 1.46 -31.15 8.12
N THR A 114 0.96 -29.97 8.48
CA THR A 114 1.49 -28.70 8.01
C THR A 114 2.65 -28.30 8.91
N ILE A 115 3.76 -27.94 8.28
CA ILE A 115 4.93 -27.37 8.93
C ILE A 115 5.08 -25.91 8.52
N SER A 116 5.65 -25.12 9.41
CA SER A 116 6.06 -23.74 9.09
C SER A 116 7.11 -23.75 8.00
N CYS A 117 7.11 -22.72 7.18
CA CYS A 117 8.08 -22.58 6.10
C CYS A 117 9.41 -22.02 6.62
N ASP A 118 10.50 -22.63 6.16
CA ASP A 118 11.87 -22.26 6.54
C ASP A 118 12.42 -21.13 5.65
N SER A 119 11.89 -21.02 4.44
CA SER A 119 12.27 -20.05 3.42
C SER A 119 11.07 -19.76 2.51
N TRP A 120 11.10 -18.61 1.84
CA TRP A 120 10.03 -18.10 0.97
C TRP A 120 10.53 -17.80 -0.43
N GLU A 121 9.67 -18.04 -1.41
CA GLU A 121 9.78 -17.55 -2.78
C GLU A 121 8.71 -16.47 -2.99
N TYR A 122 9.02 -15.48 -3.83
CA TYR A 122 8.16 -14.31 -4.09
C TYR A 122 7.80 -14.23 -5.57
N ASP A 123 6.65 -13.64 -5.89
CA ASP A 123 6.31 -13.26 -7.27
C ASP A 123 7.00 -11.95 -7.65
N ASP A 124 7.99 -12.07 -8.52
CA ASP A 124 8.83 -11.01 -9.08
C ASP A 124 8.31 -10.47 -10.43
N SER A 125 7.10 -10.85 -10.85
CA SER A 125 6.50 -10.37 -12.11
C SER A 125 6.27 -8.85 -12.17
N ILE A 126 6.04 -8.21 -11.02
CA ILE A 126 5.74 -6.77 -10.93
C ILE A 126 6.99 -5.94 -10.65
N TYR A 127 7.94 -6.47 -9.88
CA TYR A 127 9.12 -5.73 -9.42
C TYR A 127 10.38 -6.54 -9.66
N ILE A 128 11.33 -5.96 -10.40
CA ILE A 128 12.62 -6.57 -10.72
C ILE A 128 13.50 -6.73 -9.47
N SER A 129 13.35 -5.82 -8.51
CA SER A 129 14.09 -5.82 -7.25
C SER A 129 13.26 -5.16 -6.14
N SER A 130 13.19 -5.80 -4.99
CA SER A 130 12.62 -5.27 -3.75
C SER A 130 13.54 -5.60 -2.58
N VAL A 131 13.30 -5.00 -1.42
CA VAL A 131 14.02 -5.34 -0.18
C VAL A 131 13.85 -6.83 0.19
N LEU A 132 12.80 -7.49 -0.31
CA LEU A 132 12.55 -8.92 -0.09
C LEU A 132 13.33 -9.83 -1.05
N SER A 133 13.88 -9.30 -2.14
CA SER A 133 14.63 -10.07 -3.15
C SER A 133 16.16 -9.92 -3.06
N GLU A 134 16.66 -9.01 -2.22
CA GLU A 134 18.09 -8.79 -1.97
C GLU A 134 18.57 -9.59 -0.76
#